data_AF-A0AAD4WBT0-F1
#
_entry.id   AF-A0AAD4WBT0-F1
#
_cell.length_a   1.000
_cell.length_b   1.000
_cell.length_c   1.000
_cell.angle_alpha   90.00
_cell.angle_beta   90.00
_cell.angle_gamma   90.00
#
_symmetry.space_group_name_H-M   'P 1'
#
loop_
_entity.id
_entity.type
_entity.pdbx_description
1 polymer ?
#
loop_
_entity_poly.entity_id
_entity_poly.type
_entity_poly.pdbx_seq_one_letter_code
_entity_poly.pdbx_strand_id
1 'polypeptide(L)'
;MLAEGDIYGIVDPRLERHFNTNTVWKAVEIAMACVSPNAIKRSTISQVVVELKESLATEIAGTRQSHETELTNTIEIRSDSSISMLNPSVR
;
A
#
# COMPACT_ATOMS: atom_id res chain seq x y z
N MET A 1 2.18 -13.54 -16.10
CA MET A 1 2.39 -12.77 -14.85
C MET A 1 1.06 -12.37 -14.19
N LEU A 2 0.41 -11.23 -14.49
CA LEU A 2 -0.89 -10.92 -13.86
C LEU A 2 -2.07 -11.76 -14.39
N ALA A 3 -2.07 -12.07 -15.70
CA ALA A 3 -3.14 -12.84 -16.35
C ALA A 3 -3.22 -14.31 -15.91
N GLU A 4 -2.15 -14.84 -15.31
CA GLU A 4 -2.09 -16.22 -14.82
C GLU A 4 -2.40 -16.31 -13.31
N GLY A 5 -2.65 -15.17 -12.65
CA GLY A 5 -2.93 -15.12 -11.21
C GLY A 5 -1.74 -15.48 -10.32
N ASP A 6 -0.52 -15.53 -10.86
CA ASP A 6 0.67 -15.83 -10.08
C ASP A 6 1.17 -14.59 -9.33
N ILE A 7 0.71 -14.45 -8.08
CA ILE A 7 1.15 -13.40 -7.19
C ILE A 7 2.60 -13.57 -6.72
N TYR A 8 3.14 -14.80 -6.71
CA TYR A 8 4.49 -15.05 -6.20
C TYR A 8 5.56 -14.61 -7.19
N GLY A 9 5.25 -14.61 -8.49
CA GLY A 9 6.12 -14.09 -9.54
C GLY A 9 6.18 -12.56 -9.65
N ILE A 10 5.24 -11.84 -9.02
CA ILE A 10 5.18 -10.36 -9.07
C ILE A 10 5.65 -9.68 -7.77
N VAL A 11 5.55 -10.38 -6.64
CA VAL A 11 5.94 -9.83 -5.34
C VAL A 11 7.46 -9.80 -5.22
N ASP A 12 8.00 -8.79 -4.53
CA ASP A 12 9.43 -8.69 -4.24
C ASP A 12 9.92 -9.99 -3.55
N PRO A 13 10.88 -10.74 -4.15
CA PRO A 13 11.40 -11.96 -3.56
C PRO A 13 11.97 -11.78 -2.15
N ARG A 14 12.41 -10.56 -1.80
CA ARG A 14 12.93 -10.21 -0.47
C ARG A 14 11.88 -10.25 0.63
N LEU A 15 10.59 -10.30 0.28
CA LEU A 15 9.53 -10.51 1.25
C LEU A 15 9.43 -11.96 1.69
N GLU A 16 10.09 -12.91 1.02
CA GLU A 16 10.22 -14.31 1.45
C GLU A 16 8.88 -14.99 1.81
N ARG A 17 7.77 -14.55 1.19
CA ARG A 17 6.39 -14.99 1.48
C ARG A 17 5.83 -14.54 2.85
N HIS A 18 6.48 -13.60 3.53
CA HIS A 18 5.97 -12.90 4.70
C HIS A 18 4.98 -11.79 4.31
N PHE A 19 3.86 -12.19 3.71
CA PHE A 19 2.77 -11.29 3.37
C PHE A 19 1.45 -12.05 3.30
N ASN A 20 0.33 -11.34 3.48
CA ASN A 20 -0.97 -11.90 3.19
C ASN A 20 -1.27 -11.81 1.68
N THR A 21 -1.52 -12.96 1.04
CA THR A 21 -1.94 -13.06 -0.36
C THR A 21 -3.12 -12.14 -0.70
N ASN A 22 -4.10 -12.01 0.21
CA ASN A 22 -5.28 -11.18 -0.02
C ASN A 22 -4.91 -9.69 -0.06
N THR A 23 -4.01 -9.25 0.82
CA THR A 23 -3.54 -7.86 0.83
C THR A 23 -2.69 -7.55 -0.40
N VAL A 24 -1.84 -8.49 -0.82
CA VAL A 24 -1.07 -8.36 -2.06
C VAL A 24 -2.00 -8.23 -3.27
N TRP A 25 -3.03 -9.08 -3.35
CA TRP A 25 -4.00 -8.98 -4.44
C TRP A 25 -4.72 -7.63 -4.44
N LYS A 26 -5.09 -7.13 -3.25
CA LYS A 26 -5.69 -5.81 -3.11
C LYS A 26 -4.76 -4.69 -3.60
N ALA A 27 -3.48 -4.75 -3.24
CA ALA A 27 -2.48 -3.79 -3.72
C ALA A 27 -2.32 -3.83 -5.26
N VAL A 28 -2.38 -5.01 -5.85
CA VAL A 28 -2.36 -5.20 -7.31
C VAL A 28 -3.58 -4.58 -7.97
N GLU A 29 -4.78 -4.78 -7.42
CA GLU A 29 -6.01 -4.16 -7.93
C GLU A 29 -5.93 -2.63 -7.92
N ILE A 30 -5.43 -2.04 -6.82
CA ILE A 30 -5.21 -0.60 -6.70
C ILE A 30 -4.22 -0.12 -7.78
N ALA A 31 -3.09 -0.82 -7.91
CA ALA A 31 -2.07 -0.48 -8.91
C ALA A 31 -2.62 -0.56 -10.34
N MET A 32 -3.40 -1.59 -10.66
CA MET A 32 -4.07 -1.77 -11.96
C MET A 32 -5.05 -0.63 -12.26
N ALA A 33 -5.81 -0.18 -11.26
CA ALA A 33 -6.71 0.95 -11.42
C ALA A 33 -5.93 2.24 -11.71
N CYS A 34 -4.82 2.49 -11.01
CA CYS A 34 -3.95 3.66 -11.25
C CYS A 34 -3.37 3.71 -12.67
N VAL A 35 -3.01 2.55 -13.24
CA VAL A 35 -2.38 2.46 -14.57
C VAL A 35 -3.36 2.17 -15.70
N SER A 36 -4.67 2.27 -15.44
CA SER A 36 -5.69 2.03 -16.47
C SER A 36 -5.40 2.84 -17.75
N PRO A 37 -5.45 2.24 -18.94
CA PRO A 37 -5.26 2.96 -20.19
C PRO A 37 -6.36 3.99 -20.45
N ASN A 38 -7.55 3.77 -19.89
CA ASN A 38 -8.63 4.75 -19.90
C ASN A 38 -8.48 5.68 -18.68
N ALA A 39 -8.21 6.97 -18.95
CA ALA A 39 -8.03 8.00 -17.94
C ALA A 39 -9.24 8.17 -17.00
N ILE A 40 -10.47 7.99 -17.50
CA ILE A 40 -11.69 8.11 -16.70
C ILE A 40 -11.79 6.97 -15.67
N LYS A 41 -11.19 5.81 -15.98
CA LYS A 41 -11.15 4.66 -15.08
C LYS A 41 -9.95 4.68 -14.13
N ARG A 42 -9.03 5.66 -14.26
CA ARG A 42 -7.91 5.77 -13.32
C ARG A 42 -8.44 6.27 -11.98
N SER A 43 -8.11 5.54 -10.92
CA SER A 43 -8.46 5.96 -9.57
C SER A 43 -7.86 7.33 -9.26
N THR A 44 -8.63 8.16 -8.57
CA THR A 44 -8.14 9.44 -8.05
C THR A 44 -7.16 9.19 -6.90
N ILE A 45 -6.20 10.10 -6.69
CA ILE A 45 -5.21 9.92 -5.63
C ILE A 45 -5.84 9.83 -4.23
N SER A 46 -6.97 10.51 -4.00
CA SER A 46 -7.71 10.42 -2.74
C SER A 46 -8.29 9.02 -2.51
N GLN A 47 -8.88 8.40 -3.54
CA GLN A 47 -9.37 7.03 -3.47
C GLN A 47 -8.22 6.05 -3.21
N VAL A 48 -7.11 6.20 -3.94
CA VAL A 48 -5.91 5.37 -3.75
C VAL A 48 -5.41 5.44 -2.31
N VAL A 49 -5.35 6.64 -1.71
CA VAL A 49 -4.92 6.80 -0.31
C VAL A 49 -5.87 6.11 0.67
N VAL A 50 -7.18 6.14 0.43
CA VAL A 50 -8.16 5.43 1.26
C VAL A 50 -7.96 3.92 1.15
N GLU A 51 -7.90 3.38 -0.07
CA GLU A 51 -7.74 1.94 -0.31
C GLU A 51 -6.42 1.39 0.24
N LEU A 52 -5.33 2.18 0.18
CA LEU A 52 -4.05 1.80 0.77
C LEU A 52 -4.09 1.78 2.30
N LYS A 53 -4.79 2.73 2.93
CA LYS A 53 -4.98 2.74 4.40
C LYS A 53 -5.75 1.51 4.87
N GLU A 54 -6.81 1.14 4.15
CA GLU A 54 -7.59 -0.07 4.44
C GLU A 54 -6.77 -1.35 4.25
N SER A 55 -5.97 -1.42 3.17
CA SER A 55 -5.08 -2.54 2.90
C SER A 55 -4.02 -2.69 3.99
N LEU A 56 -3.42 -1.58 4.43
CA LEU A 56 -2.44 -1.58 5.53
C LEU A 56 -3.07 -2.00 6.86
N ALA A 57 -4.26 -1.50 7.17
CA ALA A 57 -4.98 -1.91 8.38
C ALA A 57 -5.29 -3.42 8.38
N THR A 58 -5.63 -3.97 7.22
CA THR A 58 -5.91 -5.40 7.04
C THR A 58 -4.64 -6.25 7.24
N GLU A 59 -3.50 -5.83 6.68
CA GLU A 59 -2.21 -6.54 6.88
C GLU A 59 -1.79 -6.54 8.35
N ILE A 60 -1.93 -5.40 9.02
CA ILE A 60 -1.60 -5.24 10.44
C ILE A 60 -2.57 -6.07 11.30
N ALA A 61 -3.86 -6.10 10.98
CA ALA A 61 -4.82 -6.93 11.72
C ALA A 61 -4.56 -8.43 11.53
N GLY A 62 -4.16 -8.86 10.32
CA GLY A 62 -3.78 -10.24 10.04
C GLY A 62 -2.52 -10.69 10.80
N THR A 63 -1.52 -9.81 10.92
CA THR A 63 -0.28 -10.09 11.68
C THR A 63 -0.50 -10.12 13.20
N ARG A 64 -1.48 -9.37 13.73
CA ARG A 64 -1.86 -9.37 15.16
C ARG A 64 -2.50 -10.66 15.68
N GLN A 65 -2.99 -11.54 14.80
CA GLN A 65 -3.45 -12.87 15.23
C GLN A 65 -2.29 -13.86 15.48
N SER A 66 -1.07 -13.51 15.07
CA SER A 66 0.13 -14.34 15.25
C SER A 66 1.11 -13.80 16.30
N HIS A 67 0.94 -12.56 16.76
CA HIS A 67 1.75 -11.99 17.85
C HIS A 67 0.90 -10.98 18.64
N GLU A 68 0.12 -11.50 19.60
CA GLU A 68 -0.45 -10.69 20.67
C GLU A 68 0.68 -10.29 21.62
N THR A 69 1.30 -9.14 21.34
CA THR A 69 1.94 -8.19 22.27
C THR A 69 2.82 -7.25 21.43
N GLU A 70 2.75 -5.95 21.71
CA GLU A 70 3.72 -4.92 21.22
C GLU A 70 3.40 -4.14 19.93
N LEU A 71 2.12 -3.87 19.61
CA LEU A 71 1.77 -2.85 18.59
C LEU A 71 0.86 -1.73 19.12
N THR A 72 0.81 -1.55 20.44
CA THR A 72 0.12 -0.41 21.06
C THR A 72 1.01 0.82 21.22
N ASN A 73 2.32 0.72 20.98
CA ASN A 73 3.27 1.83 21.17
C ASN A 73 3.66 2.58 19.88
N THR A 74 3.23 2.16 18.69
CA THR A 74 3.59 2.84 17.43
C THR A 74 2.49 3.77 16.89
N ILE A 75 1.29 3.74 17.50
CA ILE A 75 0.16 4.62 17.17
C ILE A 75 0.19 5.88 18.07
N GLU A 76 1.38 6.40 18.35
CA GLU A 76 1.54 7.81 18.73
C GLU A 76 2.10 8.57 17.52
N ILE A 77 1.16 8.99 16.67
CA ILE A 77 1.09 10.35 16.10
C ILE A 77 2.45 11.07 16.02
N ARG A 78 3.21 10.85 14.93
CA ARG A 78 4.12 11.89 14.43
C ARG A 78 3.42 12.67 13.32
N SER A 79 2.54 13.58 13.75
CA SER A 79 2.07 14.69 12.94
C SER A 79 3.20 15.71 12.77
N ASP A 80 4.24 15.36 12.01
CA ASP A 80 5.22 16.37 11.56
C ASP A 80 4.76 16.90 10.21
N SER A 81 3.89 17.91 10.27
CA SER A 81 3.72 18.83 9.16
C SER A 81 5.04 19.57 8.93
N SER A 82 5.80 19.15 7.92
CA SER A 82 6.89 19.93 7.35
C SER A 82 6.96 19.68 5.85
N ILE A 83 5.93 20.14 5.13
CA ILE A 83 6.07 20.43 3.70
C ILE A 83 6.84 21.75 3.63
N SER A 84 8.17 21.70 3.73
CA SER A 84 8.99 22.83 3.35
C SER A 84 8.90 22.99 1.84
N MET A 85 8.49 24.17 1.40
CA MET A 85 8.34 24.51 -0.01
C MET A 85 9.68 24.31 -0.73
N LEU A 86 9.70 23.43 -1.73
CA LEU A 86 10.79 23.38 -2.69
C LEU A 86 10.74 24.68 -3.51
N ASN A 87 11.62 25.63 -3.17
CA ASN A 87 11.86 26.81 -4.01
C ASN A 87 12.38 26.35 -5.37
N PRO A 88 11.72 26.70 -6.50
CA PRO A 88 12.31 26.47 -7.80
C PRO A 88 13.50 27.44 -7.95
N SER A 89 14.72 26.90 -7.94
CA SER A 89 15.88 27.70 -8.35
C SER A 89 15.74 28.02 -9.84
N VAL A 90 15.59 29.31 -10.13
CA VAL A 90 15.80 29.88 -11.46
C VAL A 90 17.25 29.64 -11.85
N ARG A 91 17.44 28.96 -12.98
CA ARG A 91 18.58 29.21 -13.87
C ARG A 91 18.11 29.14 -15.31
#